data_AF-A0A4R4XQN7-F1
#
_entry.id   AF-A0A4R4XQN7-F1
#
_cell.length_a   1.000
_cell.length_b   1.000
_cell.length_c   1.000
_cell.angle_alpha   90.00
_cell.angle_beta   90.00
_cell.angle_gamma   90.00
#
_symmetry.space_group_name_H-M   'P 1'
#
loop_
_entity.id
_entity.type
_entity.pdbx_description
1 polymer ?
#
loop_
_entity_poly.entity_id
_entity_poly.type
_entity_poly.pdbx_seq_one_letter_code
_entity_poly.pdbx_strand_id
1 'polypeptide(L)'
;MSAGLDPSRLDDVAAAEAADPGGMLRQVASSAAQVREAQRAAAEAGIDRLAEDGRPRAIVIAGMGGSGISGDVLAAVCGVGCAVPVTTVRGYRLPGWVGAADLVIAVSCSGKTEETLEVAAEAARRGCRLLFVGGPDSPLAELSERSRGVFVPVRSVGQPRSTLWGLTIPLVLAARSLGLADVPEMVLESTAALLEDVAHRCRPSSEPFVNPAKRMALDLAGDVPLVWGSSPLAATAAYRLCCQLNENAKYPGVFGEVPEAGHNQVMAFDGHFGRGAAPSPSSSDPDDFFRDRVDDPEHGLHLVLMRDVEEHPQVRKRCDASVDIARDRGVAVTQIGAEGEHPLERIATLIALADYVTVYLAIALGVDPTPVPAIQELKARIA
;
A
#
# COMPACT_ATOMS: atom_id res chain seq x y z
N MET A 1 -21.44 4.15 18.78
CA MET A 1 -22.45 4.31 17.71
C MET A 1 -21.68 4.68 16.47
N SER A 2 -21.57 3.81 15.47
CA SER A 2 -21.03 4.22 14.17
C SER A 2 -21.97 5.29 13.65
N ALA A 3 -21.47 6.51 13.42
CA ALA A 3 -22.23 7.44 12.59
C ALA A 3 -22.45 6.74 11.24
N GLY A 4 -23.66 6.81 10.70
CA GLY A 4 -23.91 6.35 9.34
C GLY A 4 -23.03 7.12 8.35
N LEU A 5 -22.92 6.61 7.13
CA LEU A 5 -22.28 7.31 6.01
C LEU A 5 -22.85 8.72 5.88
N ASP A 6 -21.99 9.74 5.90
CA ASP A 6 -22.35 11.14 5.73
C ASP A 6 -21.51 11.76 4.61
N PRO A 7 -22.01 11.76 3.37
CA PRO A 7 -21.29 12.32 2.22
C PRO A 7 -20.98 13.81 2.37
N SER A 8 -21.79 14.56 3.13
CA SER A 8 -21.64 16.02 3.27
C SER A 8 -20.33 16.42 3.96
N ARG A 9 -19.72 15.50 4.73
CA ARG A 9 -18.39 15.69 5.31
C ARG A 9 -17.29 15.81 4.26
N LEU A 10 -17.54 15.34 3.04
CA LEU A 10 -16.60 15.45 1.93
C LEU A 10 -16.88 16.69 1.07
N ASP A 11 -18.03 17.35 1.21
CA ASP A 11 -18.38 18.57 0.47
C ASP A 11 -17.77 19.82 1.11
N ASP A 12 -17.69 19.86 2.44
CA ASP A 12 -17.11 20.99 3.18
C ASP A 12 -15.70 20.67 3.69
N VAL A 13 -14.74 21.51 3.30
CA VAL A 13 -13.34 21.41 3.75
C VAL A 13 -13.24 21.49 5.27
N ALA A 14 -14.00 22.38 5.92
CA ALA A 14 -13.96 22.53 7.37
C ALA A 14 -14.49 21.28 8.08
N ALA A 15 -15.55 20.67 7.54
CA ALA A 15 -16.08 19.39 8.03
C ALA A 15 -15.08 18.25 7.85
N ALA A 16 -14.42 18.17 6.69
CA ALA A 16 -13.38 17.16 6.41
C ALA A 16 -12.18 17.31 7.37
N GLU A 17 -11.71 18.52 7.61
CA GLU A 17 -10.62 18.79 8.55
C GLU A 17 -11.02 18.49 10.01
N ALA A 18 -12.26 18.80 10.40
CA ALA A 18 -12.77 18.46 11.73
C ALA A 18 -12.86 16.94 11.96
N ALA A 19 -13.12 16.17 10.91
CA ALA A 19 -13.15 14.71 10.91
C ALA A 19 -11.76 14.05 10.79
N ASP A 20 -10.70 14.83 10.51
CA ASP A 20 -9.31 14.39 10.44
C ASP A 20 -8.42 15.15 11.45
N PRO A 21 -8.65 14.97 12.78
CA PRO A 21 -7.98 15.75 13.81
C PRO A 21 -6.46 15.51 13.86
N GLY A 22 -5.99 14.36 13.40
CA GLY A 22 -4.56 14.05 13.28
C GLY A 22 -3.92 14.50 11.96
N GLY A 23 -4.69 15.11 11.06
CA GLY A 23 -4.23 15.66 9.79
C GLY A 23 -3.68 14.61 8.83
N MET A 24 -4.22 13.40 8.84
CA MET A 24 -3.83 12.28 7.98
C MET A 24 -3.82 12.65 6.49
N LEU A 25 -4.77 13.47 6.00
CA LEU A 25 -4.77 13.95 4.61
C LEU A 25 -3.49 14.75 4.27
N ARG A 26 -3.00 15.58 5.21
CA ARG A 26 -1.75 16.33 5.04
C ARG A 26 -0.53 15.41 5.09
N GLN A 27 -0.58 14.36 5.91
CA GLN A 27 0.48 13.37 5.99
C GLN A 27 0.59 12.59 4.67
N VAL A 28 -0.53 12.13 4.09
CA VAL A 28 -0.56 11.46 2.77
C VAL A 28 -0.06 12.39 1.66
N ALA A 29 -0.47 13.68 1.70
CA ALA A 29 -0.03 14.69 0.73
C ALA A 29 1.49 14.94 0.73
N SER A 30 2.21 14.55 1.79
CA SER A 30 3.66 14.75 1.88
C SER A 30 4.49 13.76 1.05
N SER A 31 3.86 12.81 0.36
CA SER A 31 4.52 11.72 -0.38
C SER A 31 5.62 12.19 -1.34
N ALA A 32 5.39 13.24 -2.12
CA ALA A 32 6.40 13.79 -3.03
C ALA A 32 7.60 14.39 -2.29
N ALA A 33 7.36 15.12 -1.20
CA ALA A 33 8.42 15.67 -0.37
C ALA A 33 9.27 14.56 0.27
N GLN A 34 8.63 13.46 0.69
CA GLN A 34 9.33 12.29 1.22
C GLN A 34 10.28 11.68 0.20
N VAL A 35 9.91 11.61 -1.09
CA VAL A 35 10.79 11.08 -2.14
C VAL A 35 12.09 11.89 -2.21
N ARG A 36 11.96 13.22 -2.31
CA ARG A 36 13.11 14.12 -2.42
C ARG A 36 13.96 14.17 -1.15
N GLU A 37 13.33 14.18 0.03
CA GLU A 37 14.04 14.16 1.31
C GLU A 37 14.82 12.86 1.51
N ALA A 38 14.20 11.71 1.20
CA ALA A 38 14.83 10.41 1.33
C ALA A 38 15.96 10.20 0.32
N GLN A 39 15.83 10.75 -0.90
CA GLN A 39 16.92 10.76 -1.87
C GLN A 39 18.14 11.49 -1.31
N ARG A 40 17.94 12.69 -0.75
CA ARG A 40 19.03 13.46 -0.13
C ARG A 40 19.63 12.72 1.08
N ALA A 41 18.79 12.21 1.98
CA ALA A 41 19.24 11.50 3.18
C ALA A 41 20.05 10.24 2.83
N ALA A 42 19.65 9.49 1.80
CA ALA A 42 20.38 8.31 1.34
C ALA A 42 21.75 8.69 0.74
N ALA A 43 21.82 9.78 -0.02
CA ALA A 43 23.08 10.29 -0.56
C ALA A 43 24.02 10.74 0.57
N GLU A 44 23.53 11.51 1.54
CA GLU A 44 24.30 11.96 2.71
C GLU A 44 24.80 10.80 3.59
N ALA A 45 23.99 9.74 3.72
CA ALA A 45 24.38 8.51 4.42
C ALA A 45 25.45 7.69 3.67
N GLY A 46 25.77 8.04 2.42
CA GLY A 46 26.74 7.32 1.60
C GLY A 46 26.25 5.93 1.22
N ILE A 47 24.99 5.82 0.75
CA ILE A 47 24.38 4.56 0.33
C ILE A 47 25.14 3.87 -0.82
N ASP A 48 25.89 4.63 -1.62
CA ASP A 48 26.68 4.08 -2.72
C ASP A 48 27.86 3.21 -2.26
N ARG A 49 28.29 3.34 -0.99
CA ARG A 49 29.28 2.43 -0.38
C ARG A 49 28.82 0.97 -0.38
N LEU A 50 27.52 0.75 -0.50
CA LEU A 50 26.95 -0.58 -0.72
C LEU A 50 27.47 -1.23 -2.03
N ALA A 51 27.95 -0.48 -3.02
CA ALA A 51 28.51 -1.09 -4.23
C ALA A 51 29.91 -1.69 -4.00
N GLU A 52 30.64 -1.28 -2.95
CA GLU A 52 32.04 -1.66 -2.71
C GLU A 52 32.22 -3.17 -2.48
N ASP A 53 31.26 -3.82 -1.83
CA ASP A 53 31.28 -5.27 -1.60
C ASP A 53 30.71 -6.08 -2.79
N GLY A 54 30.40 -5.41 -3.89
CA GLY A 54 29.77 -6.01 -5.06
C GLY A 54 28.30 -6.39 -4.85
N ARG A 55 27.77 -7.17 -5.81
CA ARG A 55 26.36 -7.60 -5.83
C ARG A 55 26.12 -8.71 -4.80
N PRO A 56 25.11 -8.58 -3.91
CA PRO A 56 24.78 -9.64 -2.96
C PRO A 56 24.11 -10.82 -3.67
N ARG A 57 24.09 -11.99 -3.02
CA ARG A 57 23.35 -13.16 -3.50
C ARG A 57 21.83 -12.95 -3.41
N ALA A 58 21.36 -12.25 -2.38
CA ALA A 58 19.96 -11.93 -2.15
C ALA A 58 19.81 -10.61 -1.38
N ILE A 59 18.64 -9.97 -1.49
CA ILE A 59 18.23 -8.85 -0.65
C ILE A 59 17.07 -9.31 0.24
N VAL A 60 17.23 -9.15 1.54
CA VAL A 60 16.21 -9.49 2.54
C VAL A 60 15.81 -8.24 3.31
N ILE A 61 14.54 -7.87 3.25
CA ILE A 61 14.00 -6.70 3.94
C ILE A 61 13.32 -7.16 5.22
N ALA A 62 13.74 -6.63 6.37
CA ALA A 62 13.14 -6.91 7.66
C ALA A 62 12.30 -5.69 8.11
N GLY A 63 10.98 -5.85 8.16
CA GLY A 63 10.08 -4.74 8.49
C GLY A 63 8.64 -5.19 8.68
N MET A 64 7.88 -4.43 9.47
CA MET A 64 6.47 -4.68 9.77
C MET A 64 5.58 -3.54 9.28
N GLY A 65 4.33 -3.85 8.93
CA GLY A 65 3.33 -2.86 8.50
C GLY A 65 3.86 -1.94 7.38
N GLY A 66 3.78 -0.63 7.59
CA GLY A 66 4.30 0.40 6.68
C GLY A 66 5.80 0.29 6.34
N SER A 67 6.61 -0.32 7.22
CA SER A 67 8.02 -0.58 6.95
C SER A 67 8.24 -1.87 6.15
N GLY A 68 7.38 -2.88 6.35
CA GLY A 68 7.45 -4.15 5.62
C GLY A 68 7.04 -4.00 4.16
N ILE A 69 5.95 -3.26 3.88
CA ILE A 69 5.47 -3.02 2.51
C ILE A 69 6.53 -2.31 1.63
N SER A 70 7.47 -1.55 2.23
CA SER A 70 8.59 -0.94 1.49
C SER A 70 9.46 -1.99 0.78
N GLY A 71 9.59 -3.19 1.37
CA GLY A 71 10.29 -4.32 0.76
C GLY A 71 9.54 -4.94 -0.42
N ASP A 72 8.21 -5.01 -0.34
CA ASP A 72 7.40 -5.51 -1.46
C ASP A 72 7.38 -4.50 -2.62
N VAL A 73 7.34 -3.20 -2.31
CA VAL A 73 7.48 -2.14 -3.32
C VAL A 73 8.83 -2.27 -4.01
N LEU A 74 9.92 -2.46 -3.26
CA LEU A 74 11.24 -2.71 -3.86
C LEU A 74 11.22 -3.95 -4.78
N ALA A 75 10.66 -5.06 -4.30
CA ALA A 75 10.58 -6.30 -5.08
C ALA A 75 9.78 -6.10 -6.39
N ALA A 76 8.66 -5.38 -6.32
CA ALA A 76 7.84 -5.06 -7.48
C ALA A 76 8.56 -4.13 -8.48
N VAL A 77 9.32 -3.14 -7.99
CA VAL A 77 10.09 -2.21 -8.85
C VAL A 77 11.27 -2.91 -9.51
N CYS A 78 11.99 -3.77 -8.79
CA CYS A 78 13.05 -4.60 -9.37
C CYS A 78 12.49 -5.62 -10.39
N GLY A 79 11.28 -6.12 -10.13
CA GLY A 79 10.53 -7.00 -11.02
C GLY A 79 11.18 -8.38 -11.24
N VAL A 80 10.56 -9.17 -12.11
CA VAL A 80 10.98 -10.56 -12.41
C VAL A 80 12.34 -10.65 -13.11
N GLY A 81 12.80 -9.56 -13.74
CA GLY A 81 14.09 -9.47 -14.42
C GLY A 81 15.28 -9.21 -13.47
N CYS A 82 15.02 -8.98 -12.19
CA CYS A 82 16.08 -8.71 -11.22
C CYS A 82 17.05 -9.90 -11.10
N ALA A 83 18.35 -9.60 -11.11
CA ALA A 83 19.39 -10.63 -11.03
C ALA A 83 19.52 -11.27 -9.63
N VAL A 84 18.84 -10.73 -8.62
CA VAL A 84 18.87 -11.24 -7.25
C VAL A 84 17.46 -11.35 -6.69
N PRO A 85 17.15 -12.37 -5.87
CA PRO A 85 15.88 -12.44 -5.17
C PRO A 85 15.78 -11.31 -4.14
N VAL A 86 14.61 -10.69 -4.09
CA VAL A 86 14.23 -9.66 -3.11
C VAL A 86 13.07 -10.21 -2.30
N THR A 87 13.22 -10.35 -0.97
CA THR A 87 12.18 -10.92 -0.10
C THR A 87 11.96 -10.09 1.15
N THR A 88 10.70 -9.95 1.56
CA THR A 88 10.33 -9.29 2.81
C THR A 88 10.09 -10.31 3.91
N VAL A 89 10.66 -10.08 5.09
CA VAL A 89 10.49 -10.87 6.32
C VAL A 89 9.66 -10.07 7.31
N ARG A 90 8.48 -10.62 7.65
CA ARG A 90 7.52 -10.07 8.63
C ARG A 90 7.43 -10.98 9.86
N GLY A 91 8.52 -11.10 10.59
CA GLY A 91 8.58 -11.97 11.76
C GLY A 91 9.91 -11.85 12.48
N TYR A 92 10.14 -12.74 13.44
CA TYR A 92 11.24 -12.66 14.39
C TYR A 92 12.53 -13.38 13.97
N ARG A 93 12.57 -14.00 12.79
CA ARG A 93 13.71 -14.83 12.37
C ARG A 93 14.02 -14.68 10.89
N LEU A 94 15.31 -14.71 10.58
CA LEU A 94 15.78 -14.84 9.21
C LEU A 94 15.56 -16.26 8.67
N PRO A 95 15.20 -16.41 7.37
CA PRO A 95 15.28 -17.69 6.69
C PRO A 95 16.65 -18.35 6.87
N GLY A 96 16.69 -19.68 6.97
CA GLY A 96 17.92 -20.42 7.28
C GLY A 96 19.02 -20.28 6.23
N TRP A 97 18.66 -19.90 4.99
CA TRP A 97 19.62 -19.68 3.92
C TRP A 97 20.35 -18.34 4.03
N VAL A 98 19.85 -17.36 4.80
CA VAL A 98 20.43 -16.00 4.88
C VAL A 98 21.74 -15.99 5.67
N GLY A 99 22.78 -15.37 5.12
CA GLY A 99 24.10 -15.22 5.75
C GLY A 99 25.00 -14.18 5.08
N ALA A 100 26.32 -14.34 5.22
CA ALA A 100 27.31 -13.32 4.86
C ALA A 100 27.36 -12.90 3.38
N ALA A 101 26.78 -13.69 2.47
CA ALA A 101 26.69 -13.34 1.05
C ALA A 101 25.45 -12.48 0.70
N ASP A 102 24.54 -12.26 1.66
CA ASP A 102 23.29 -11.55 1.45
C ASP A 102 23.31 -10.16 2.08
N LEU A 103 22.49 -9.27 1.52
CA LEU A 103 22.20 -7.96 2.09
C LEU A 103 20.90 -8.04 2.89
N VAL A 104 20.96 -7.72 4.18
CA VAL A 104 19.78 -7.53 5.02
C VAL A 104 19.52 -6.03 5.21
N ILE A 105 18.32 -5.59 4.84
CA ILE A 105 17.86 -4.21 5.00
C ILE A 105 16.84 -4.17 6.14
N ALA A 106 17.21 -3.59 7.28
CA ALA A 106 16.32 -3.44 8.42
C ALA A 106 15.59 -2.10 8.35
N VAL A 107 14.25 -2.15 8.25
CA VAL A 107 13.40 -0.98 8.01
C VAL A 107 12.42 -0.81 9.16
N SER A 108 12.46 0.36 9.82
CA SER A 108 11.53 0.68 10.89
C SER A 108 11.39 2.20 11.06
N CYS A 109 10.21 2.74 10.74
CA CYS A 109 9.93 4.18 10.90
C CYS A 109 10.24 4.71 12.32
N SER A 110 9.89 3.94 13.36
CA SER A 110 10.15 4.32 14.75
C SER A 110 11.57 3.98 15.22
N GLY A 111 12.27 3.10 14.48
CA GLY A 111 13.52 2.48 14.92
C GLY A 111 13.40 1.57 16.14
N LYS A 112 12.17 1.27 16.60
CA LYS A 112 11.89 0.53 17.85
C LYS A 112 11.11 -0.77 17.67
N THR A 113 10.75 -1.12 16.44
CA THR A 113 9.97 -2.33 16.11
C THR A 113 10.76 -3.59 16.52
N GLU A 114 10.21 -4.34 17.47
CA GLU A 114 10.87 -5.48 18.12
C GLU A 114 11.29 -6.55 17.11
N GLU A 115 10.38 -6.97 16.22
CA GLU A 115 10.65 -7.99 15.20
C GLU A 115 11.82 -7.59 14.29
N THR A 116 11.84 -6.32 13.87
CA THR A 116 12.90 -5.78 13.02
C THR A 116 14.24 -5.76 13.75
N LEU A 117 14.26 -5.39 15.03
CA LEU A 117 15.50 -5.33 15.83
C LEU A 117 16.09 -6.72 16.06
N GLU A 118 15.25 -7.71 16.37
CA GLU A 118 15.67 -9.11 16.53
C GLU A 118 16.27 -9.67 15.23
N VAL A 119 15.59 -9.47 14.10
CA VAL A 119 16.08 -9.91 12.79
C VAL A 119 17.38 -9.21 12.41
N ALA A 120 17.50 -7.90 12.66
CA ALA A 120 18.72 -7.14 12.37
C ALA A 120 19.90 -7.58 13.25
N ALA A 121 19.66 -7.85 14.53
CA ALA A 121 20.68 -8.36 15.44
C ALA A 121 21.11 -9.78 15.05
N GLU A 122 20.17 -10.62 14.61
CA GLU A 122 20.48 -11.93 14.03
C GLU A 122 21.33 -11.81 12.76
N ALA A 123 20.96 -10.91 11.84
CA ALA A 123 21.70 -10.66 10.61
C ALA A 123 23.15 -10.27 10.90
N ALA A 124 23.37 -9.37 11.86
CA ALA A 124 24.69 -8.96 12.31
C ALA A 124 25.50 -10.14 12.87
N ARG A 125 24.91 -11.00 13.71
CA ARG A 125 25.58 -12.20 14.24
C ARG A 125 25.94 -13.20 13.14
N ARG A 126 25.13 -13.30 12.08
CA ARG A 126 25.40 -14.16 10.91
C ARG A 126 26.42 -13.55 9.94
N GLY A 127 26.94 -12.36 10.22
CA GLY A 127 27.89 -11.65 9.36
C GLY A 127 27.29 -11.18 8.05
N CYS A 128 25.96 -10.99 7.99
CA CYS A 128 25.30 -10.43 6.81
C CYS A 128 25.80 -9.00 6.57
N ARG A 129 25.72 -8.57 5.32
CA ARG A 129 25.85 -7.16 5.00
C ARG A 129 24.58 -6.43 5.41
N LEU A 130 24.71 -5.21 5.95
CA LEU A 130 23.59 -4.51 6.60
C LEU A 130 23.37 -3.11 6.05
N LEU A 131 22.10 -2.81 5.79
CA LEU A 131 21.57 -1.47 5.60
C LEU A 131 20.44 -1.26 6.62
N PHE A 132 20.40 -0.08 7.21
CA PHE A 132 19.39 0.31 8.18
C PHE A 132 18.66 1.56 7.70
N VAL A 133 17.34 1.56 7.78
CA VAL A 133 16.49 2.68 7.35
C VAL A 133 15.44 2.93 8.44
N GLY A 134 15.48 4.09 9.07
CA GLY A 134 14.54 4.35 10.17
C GLY A 134 14.78 5.64 10.92
N GLY A 135 14.02 5.82 12.00
CA GLY A 135 14.12 7.02 12.83
C GLY A 135 15.51 7.21 13.44
N PRO A 136 16.06 8.44 13.44
CA PRO A 136 17.30 8.75 14.16
C PRO A 136 17.12 8.55 15.67
N ASP A 137 18.24 8.49 16.41
CA ASP A 137 18.25 8.37 17.87
C ASP A 137 17.40 7.18 18.38
N SER A 138 17.54 6.04 17.71
CA SER A 138 16.74 4.84 17.96
C SER A 138 17.62 3.60 18.19
N PRO A 139 17.07 2.53 18.81
CA PRO A 139 17.80 1.27 18.94
C PRO A 139 18.29 0.70 17.60
N LEU A 140 17.56 0.96 16.51
CA LEU A 140 17.98 0.57 15.16
C LEU A 140 19.22 1.37 14.72
N ALA A 141 19.26 2.68 15.00
CA ALA A 141 20.41 3.52 14.72
C ALA A 141 21.63 3.07 15.54
N GLU A 142 21.48 2.82 16.85
CA GLU A 142 22.55 2.29 17.68
C GLU A 142 23.08 0.93 17.19
N LEU A 143 22.18 0.05 16.73
CA LEU A 143 22.58 -1.24 16.17
C LEU A 143 23.40 -1.08 14.88
N SER A 144 23.08 -0.08 14.06
CA SER A 144 23.84 0.23 12.86
C SER A 144 25.28 0.62 13.17
N GLU A 145 25.50 1.43 14.21
CA GLU A 145 26.83 1.84 14.66
C GLU A 145 27.65 0.65 15.17
N ARG A 146 27.04 -0.19 16.01
CA ARG A 146 27.70 -1.40 16.57
C ARG A 146 28.09 -2.40 15.48
N SER A 147 27.27 -2.51 14.44
CA SER A 147 27.48 -3.45 13.33
C SER A 147 28.23 -2.85 12.13
N ARG A 148 28.54 -1.55 12.17
CA ARG A 148 29.16 -0.77 11.08
C ARG A 148 28.37 -0.83 9.76
N GLY A 149 27.06 -0.98 9.84
CA GLY A 149 26.16 -0.91 8.67
C GLY A 149 25.87 0.52 8.25
N VAL A 150 25.46 0.72 6.99
CA VAL A 150 24.98 2.02 6.52
C VAL A 150 23.64 2.33 7.19
N PHE A 151 23.47 3.53 7.71
CA PHE A 151 22.21 4.00 8.29
C PHE A 151 21.69 5.21 7.54
N VAL A 152 20.46 5.10 7.01
CA VAL A 152 19.74 6.19 6.37
C VAL A 152 18.66 6.70 7.33
N PRO A 153 18.79 7.92 7.87
CA PRO A 153 17.78 8.48 8.77
C PRO A 153 16.51 8.81 8.01
N VAL A 154 15.36 8.48 8.61
CA VAL A 154 14.04 8.82 8.08
C VAL A 154 13.29 9.70 9.07
N ARG A 155 12.81 10.83 8.58
CA ARG A 155 11.94 11.72 9.34
C ARG A 155 10.49 11.27 9.19
N SER A 156 9.84 10.93 10.30
CA SER A 156 8.41 10.60 10.26
C SER A 156 7.57 11.84 9.94
N VAL A 157 6.57 11.68 9.08
CA VAL A 157 5.57 12.72 8.76
C VAL A 157 4.34 12.65 9.66
N GLY A 158 4.34 11.77 10.66
CA GLY A 158 3.23 11.56 11.59
C GLY A 158 3.03 10.08 11.87
N GLN A 159 1.93 9.52 11.39
CA GLN A 159 1.63 8.09 11.49
C GLN A 159 2.61 7.29 10.63
N PRO A 160 3.20 6.18 11.15
CA PRO A 160 4.19 5.39 10.40
C PRO A 160 3.73 4.92 9.02
N ARG A 161 2.42 4.64 8.86
CA ARG A 161 1.83 4.19 7.59
C ARG A 161 1.81 5.28 6.50
N SER A 162 1.96 6.54 6.88
CA SER A 162 2.08 7.71 5.98
C SER A 162 3.51 7.98 5.52
N THR A 163 4.52 7.36 6.13
CA THR A 163 5.96 7.59 5.84
C THR A 163 6.51 6.58 4.82
N LEU A 164 5.68 6.09 3.88
CA LEU A 164 6.06 5.00 2.98
C LEU A 164 7.28 5.36 2.11
N TRP A 165 7.22 6.51 1.43
CA TRP A 165 8.24 6.89 0.45
C TRP A 165 9.55 7.24 1.13
N GLY A 166 9.48 7.81 2.34
CA GLY A 166 10.64 8.03 3.20
C GLY A 166 11.42 6.74 3.49
N LEU A 167 10.70 5.62 3.66
CA LEU A 167 11.29 4.30 3.94
C LEU A 167 11.66 3.54 2.66
N THR A 168 10.94 3.76 1.56
CA THR A 168 11.08 2.99 0.31
C THR A 168 12.20 3.51 -0.59
N ILE A 169 12.36 4.82 -0.71
CA ILE A 169 13.37 5.40 -1.62
C ILE A 169 14.80 4.97 -1.25
N PRO A 170 15.21 4.89 0.04
CA PRO A 170 16.53 4.37 0.38
C PRO A 170 16.75 2.92 -0.10
N LEU A 171 15.71 2.08 -0.07
CA LEU A 171 15.76 0.71 -0.58
C LEU A 171 15.96 0.67 -2.10
N VAL A 172 15.23 1.52 -2.82
CA VAL A 172 15.35 1.66 -4.28
C VAL A 172 16.75 2.15 -4.67
N LEU A 173 17.29 3.12 -3.93
CA LEU A 173 18.63 3.66 -4.13
C LEU A 173 19.74 2.64 -3.82
N ALA A 174 19.54 1.79 -2.82
CA ALA A 174 20.42 0.65 -2.55
C ALA A 174 20.41 -0.36 -3.71
N ALA A 175 19.23 -0.69 -4.25
CA ALA A 175 19.16 -1.58 -5.41
C ALA A 175 19.79 -0.95 -6.66
N ARG A 176 19.64 0.37 -6.85
CA ARG A 176 20.31 1.12 -7.91
C ARG A 176 21.83 1.07 -7.78
N SER A 177 22.39 1.34 -6.61
CA SER A 177 23.86 1.31 -6.40
C SER A 177 24.44 -0.08 -6.62
N LEU A 178 23.66 -1.14 -6.39
CA LEU A 178 24.01 -2.53 -6.66
C LEU A 178 23.79 -2.97 -8.14
N GLY A 179 23.30 -2.07 -8.99
CA GLY A 179 22.98 -2.35 -10.40
C GLY A 179 21.86 -3.38 -10.56
N LEU A 180 20.84 -3.33 -9.69
CA LEU A 180 19.68 -4.22 -9.68
C LEU A 180 18.39 -3.54 -10.13
N ALA A 181 18.35 -2.21 -10.11
CA ALA A 181 17.26 -1.40 -10.62
C ALA A 181 17.81 -0.18 -11.36
N ASP A 182 17.27 0.13 -12.53
CA ASP A 182 17.64 1.31 -13.31
C ASP A 182 16.73 2.49 -12.94
N VAL A 183 17.10 3.20 -11.88
CA VAL A 183 16.30 4.33 -11.34
C VAL A 183 17.13 5.61 -11.40
N PRO A 184 17.25 6.24 -12.57
CA PRO A 184 17.97 7.51 -12.69
C PRO A 184 17.27 8.60 -11.88
N GLU A 185 18.00 9.67 -11.58
CA GLU A 185 17.46 10.80 -10.81
C GLU A 185 16.20 11.40 -11.45
N MET A 186 16.09 11.40 -12.79
CA MET A 186 14.89 11.89 -13.46
C MET A 186 13.64 11.08 -13.11
N VAL A 187 13.77 9.76 -12.88
CA VAL A 187 12.66 8.88 -12.50
C VAL A 187 12.21 9.16 -11.06
N LEU A 188 13.13 9.51 -10.16
CA LEU A 188 12.78 9.91 -8.80
C LEU A 188 12.00 11.23 -8.81
N GLU A 189 12.46 12.20 -9.60
CA GLU A 189 11.79 13.50 -9.71
C GLU A 189 10.44 13.39 -10.42
N SER A 190 10.32 12.64 -11.51
CA SER A 190 9.03 12.39 -12.17
C SER A 190 8.06 11.63 -11.27
N THR A 191 8.55 10.66 -10.48
CA THR A 191 7.74 9.99 -9.44
C THR A 191 7.21 11.02 -8.42
N ALA A 192 8.07 11.91 -7.92
CA ALA A 192 7.66 12.96 -6.99
C ALA A 192 6.61 13.90 -7.62
N ALA A 193 6.79 14.30 -8.88
CA ALA A 193 5.86 15.14 -9.62
C ALA A 193 4.48 14.46 -9.81
N LEU A 194 4.45 13.16 -10.13
CA LEU A 194 3.21 12.40 -10.23
C LEU A 194 2.49 12.26 -8.88
N LEU A 195 3.24 12.05 -7.79
CA LEU A 195 2.69 12.05 -6.43
C LEU A 195 2.08 13.42 -6.06
N GLU A 196 2.72 14.51 -6.48
CA GLU A 196 2.21 15.88 -6.33
C GLU A 196 0.92 16.11 -7.13
N ASP A 197 0.85 15.62 -8.37
CA ASP A 197 -0.36 15.69 -9.19
C ASP A 197 -1.52 14.91 -8.55
N VAL A 198 -1.28 13.69 -8.06
CA VAL A 198 -2.29 12.91 -7.32
C VAL A 198 -2.76 13.68 -6.09
N ALA A 199 -1.86 14.28 -5.32
CA ALA A 199 -2.21 15.11 -4.17
C ALA A 199 -3.03 16.34 -4.55
N HIS A 200 -2.74 16.97 -5.70
CA HIS A 200 -3.50 18.10 -6.22
C HIS A 200 -4.91 17.69 -6.65
N ARG A 201 -5.07 16.58 -7.38
CA ARG A 201 -6.37 16.02 -7.78
C ARG A 201 -7.20 15.59 -6.57
N CYS A 202 -6.54 15.01 -5.57
CA CYS A 202 -7.17 14.49 -4.36
C CYS A 202 -7.28 15.51 -3.22
N ARG A 203 -7.00 16.81 -3.45
CA ARG A 203 -7.02 17.81 -2.37
C ARG A 203 -8.41 17.95 -1.72
N PRO A 204 -8.49 18.30 -0.42
CA PRO A 204 -9.77 18.47 0.29
C PRO A 204 -10.69 19.52 -0.33
N SER A 205 -10.13 20.58 -0.91
CA SER A 205 -10.89 21.67 -1.54
C SER A 205 -11.46 21.34 -2.92
N SER A 206 -11.16 20.18 -3.49
CA SER A 206 -11.80 19.72 -4.72
C SER A 206 -13.17 19.14 -4.42
N GLU A 207 -14.18 19.54 -5.18
CA GLU A 207 -15.53 18.98 -5.14
C GLU A 207 -15.51 17.45 -5.27
N PRO A 208 -16.38 16.69 -4.58
CA PRO A 208 -16.31 15.21 -4.60
C PRO A 208 -16.43 14.59 -5.99
N PHE A 209 -17.19 15.20 -6.91
CA PHE A 209 -17.39 14.64 -8.25
C PHE A 209 -16.16 14.76 -9.16
N VAL A 210 -15.21 15.66 -8.87
CA VAL A 210 -13.92 15.76 -9.59
C VAL A 210 -12.75 15.15 -8.82
N ASN A 211 -12.88 14.97 -7.51
CA ASN A 211 -11.86 14.35 -6.67
C ASN A 211 -11.98 12.81 -6.80
N PRO A 212 -11.04 12.12 -7.47
CA PRO A 212 -11.16 10.69 -7.73
C PRO A 212 -11.19 9.86 -6.44
N ALA A 213 -10.49 10.32 -5.39
CA ALA A 213 -10.43 9.62 -4.11
C ALA A 213 -11.74 9.76 -3.32
N LYS A 214 -12.35 10.94 -3.30
CA LYS A 214 -13.67 11.16 -2.67
C LYS A 214 -14.75 10.34 -3.37
N ARG A 215 -14.80 10.36 -4.70
CA ARG A 215 -15.76 9.58 -5.48
C ARG A 215 -15.65 8.09 -5.15
N MET A 216 -14.43 7.54 -5.22
CA MET A 216 -14.22 6.13 -4.93
C MET A 216 -14.50 5.79 -3.47
N ALA A 217 -14.17 6.66 -2.50
CA ALA A 217 -14.54 6.45 -1.11
C ALA A 217 -16.06 6.32 -0.92
N LEU A 218 -16.86 7.15 -1.61
CA LEU A 218 -18.31 7.06 -1.59
C LEU A 218 -18.82 5.81 -2.31
N ASP A 219 -18.22 5.44 -3.44
CA ASP A 219 -18.58 4.23 -4.20
C ASP A 219 -18.28 2.94 -3.41
N LEU A 220 -17.29 2.96 -2.51
CA LEU A 220 -16.93 1.83 -1.65
C LEU A 220 -17.78 1.74 -0.38
N ALA A 221 -18.36 2.85 0.06
CA ALA A 221 -19.01 2.92 1.36
C ALA A 221 -20.22 1.98 1.42
N GLY A 222 -20.15 1.03 2.35
CA GLY A 222 -21.17 0.00 2.55
C GLY A 222 -20.83 -1.36 1.93
N ASP A 223 -19.98 -1.41 0.90
CA ASP A 223 -19.61 -2.68 0.27
C ASP A 223 -18.29 -3.24 0.80
N VAL A 224 -18.11 -4.56 0.74
CA VAL A 224 -16.84 -5.22 1.05
C VAL A 224 -15.95 -5.24 -0.21
N PRO A 225 -14.82 -4.52 -0.23
CA PRO A 225 -13.98 -4.45 -1.40
C PRO A 225 -13.17 -5.75 -1.60
N LEU A 226 -13.31 -6.34 -2.78
CA LEU A 226 -12.40 -7.34 -3.33
C LEU A 226 -11.33 -6.57 -4.12
N VAL A 227 -10.17 -6.33 -3.50
CA VAL A 227 -9.11 -5.51 -4.09
C VAL A 227 -8.12 -6.39 -4.82
N TRP A 228 -8.19 -6.37 -6.15
CA TRP A 228 -7.39 -7.19 -7.04
C TRP A 228 -6.32 -6.38 -7.76
N GLY A 229 -5.09 -6.90 -7.81
CA GLY A 229 -4.02 -6.36 -8.65
C GLY A 229 -3.80 -7.19 -9.92
N SER A 230 -3.60 -6.54 -11.07
CA SER A 230 -3.37 -7.21 -12.36
C SER A 230 -1.91 -7.54 -12.68
N SER A 231 -0.97 -7.15 -11.82
CA SER A 231 0.46 -7.45 -11.91
C SER A 231 1.06 -7.48 -10.51
N PRO A 232 2.30 -7.96 -10.30
CA PRO A 232 2.96 -7.92 -8.98
C PRO A 232 3.02 -6.50 -8.39
N LEU A 233 3.13 -5.49 -9.27
CA LEU A 233 3.12 -4.07 -8.91
C LEU A 233 1.73 -3.65 -8.41
N ALA A 234 0.69 -3.90 -9.21
CA ALA A 234 -0.67 -3.57 -8.85
C ALA A 234 -1.17 -4.40 -7.63
N ALA A 235 -0.68 -5.63 -7.47
CA ALA A 235 -0.98 -6.50 -6.33
C ALA A 235 -0.35 -5.95 -5.04
N THR A 236 0.88 -5.44 -5.10
CA THR A 236 1.50 -4.74 -3.97
C THR A 236 0.66 -3.53 -3.54
N ALA A 237 0.18 -2.74 -4.50
CA ALA A 237 -0.71 -1.61 -4.22
C ALA A 237 -2.08 -2.06 -3.66
N ALA A 238 -2.65 -3.14 -4.20
CA ALA A 238 -3.91 -3.72 -3.74
C ALA A 238 -3.83 -4.22 -2.29
N TYR A 239 -2.75 -4.93 -1.95
CA TYR A 239 -2.48 -5.37 -0.59
C TYR A 239 -2.35 -4.17 0.36
N ARG A 240 -1.62 -3.13 -0.06
CA ARG A 240 -1.50 -1.89 0.72
C ARG A 240 -2.86 -1.23 0.95
N LEU A 241 -3.72 -1.14 -0.08
CA LEU A 241 -5.07 -0.58 0.06
C LEU A 241 -5.84 -1.31 1.16
N CYS A 242 -5.85 -2.65 1.17
CA CYS A 242 -6.49 -3.43 2.23
C CYS A 242 -5.92 -3.09 3.62
N CYS A 243 -4.60 -2.97 3.77
CA CYS A 243 -3.99 -2.55 5.04
C CYS A 243 -4.43 -1.14 5.45
N GLN A 244 -4.45 -0.18 4.51
CA GLN A 244 -4.87 1.19 4.80
C GLN A 244 -6.37 1.30 5.12
N LEU A 245 -7.22 0.47 4.51
CA LEU A 245 -8.64 0.41 4.86
C LEU A 245 -8.82 -0.01 6.32
N ASN A 246 -8.08 -1.03 6.76
CA ASN A 246 -8.09 -1.50 8.14
C ASN A 246 -7.56 -0.43 9.12
N GLU A 247 -6.45 0.25 8.77
CA GLU A 247 -5.79 1.19 9.67
C GLU A 247 -6.45 2.58 9.71
N ASN A 248 -6.96 3.10 8.59
CA ASN A 248 -7.57 4.43 8.52
C ASN A 248 -9.08 4.36 8.76
N ALA A 249 -9.81 3.55 7.99
CA ALA A 249 -11.27 3.55 8.02
C ALA A 249 -11.89 2.49 8.94
N LYS A 250 -11.08 1.62 9.54
CA LYS A 250 -11.53 0.40 10.25
C LYS A 250 -12.42 -0.47 9.37
N TYR A 251 -12.08 -0.49 8.09
CA TYR A 251 -12.91 -1.03 7.02
C TYR A 251 -12.26 -2.29 6.44
N PRO A 252 -13.01 -3.38 6.19
CA PRO A 252 -12.43 -4.61 5.68
C PRO A 252 -11.98 -4.47 4.22
N GLY A 253 -11.05 -5.32 3.80
CA GLY A 253 -10.70 -5.51 2.40
C GLY A 253 -10.14 -6.90 2.15
N VAL A 254 -10.55 -7.51 1.04
CA VAL A 254 -10.09 -8.84 0.63
C VAL A 254 -9.10 -8.69 -0.50
N PHE A 255 -7.85 -9.03 -0.25
CA PHE A 255 -6.77 -8.93 -1.24
C PHE A 255 -6.80 -10.09 -2.23
N GLY A 256 -6.51 -9.80 -3.50
CA GLY A 256 -6.25 -10.79 -4.55
C GLY A 256 -5.24 -10.32 -5.59
N GLU A 257 -4.60 -11.27 -6.26
CA GLU A 257 -3.70 -11.04 -7.39
C GLU A 257 -4.16 -11.87 -8.59
N VAL A 258 -4.27 -11.27 -9.78
CA VAL A 258 -4.63 -11.96 -11.01
C VAL A 258 -3.35 -12.59 -11.61
N PRO A 259 -3.36 -13.87 -12.02
CA PRO A 259 -4.53 -14.71 -12.33
C PRO A 259 -5.16 -15.47 -11.16
N GLU A 260 -4.48 -15.62 -10.02
CA GLU A 260 -4.92 -16.49 -8.91
C GLU A 260 -6.33 -16.13 -8.38
N ALA A 261 -6.61 -14.84 -8.18
CA ALA A 261 -7.94 -14.37 -7.76
C ALA A 261 -9.05 -14.77 -8.74
N GLY A 262 -8.73 -14.86 -10.03
CA GLY A 262 -9.63 -15.33 -11.08
C GLY A 262 -9.88 -16.85 -11.05
N HIS A 263 -9.13 -17.62 -10.26
CA HIS A 263 -9.31 -19.06 -10.09
C HIS A 263 -10.12 -19.42 -8.83
N ASN A 264 -10.20 -18.53 -7.84
CA ASN A 264 -10.84 -18.82 -6.55
C ASN A 264 -11.85 -17.74 -6.13
N GLN A 265 -11.44 -16.47 -6.04
CA GLN A 265 -12.27 -15.37 -5.54
C GLN A 265 -13.38 -14.96 -6.52
N VAL A 266 -13.22 -15.20 -7.83
CA VAL A 266 -14.27 -14.94 -8.83
C VAL A 266 -15.60 -15.64 -8.48
N MET A 267 -15.53 -16.81 -7.83
CA MET A 267 -16.72 -17.55 -7.38
C MET A 267 -17.52 -16.80 -6.31
N ALA A 268 -16.91 -15.85 -5.60
CA ALA A 268 -17.61 -15.04 -4.60
C ALA A 268 -18.69 -14.15 -5.24
N PHE A 269 -18.59 -13.84 -6.54
CA PHE A 269 -19.59 -13.09 -7.28
C PHE A 269 -20.94 -13.83 -7.37
N ASP A 270 -20.92 -15.17 -7.35
CA ASP A 270 -22.12 -16.02 -7.28
C ASP A 270 -22.53 -16.33 -5.82
N GLY A 271 -21.85 -15.77 -4.83
CA GLY A 271 -22.05 -16.04 -3.41
C GLY A 271 -23.09 -15.12 -2.75
N HIS A 272 -23.28 -15.31 -1.43
CA HIS A 272 -24.27 -14.57 -0.62
C HIS A 272 -24.16 -13.04 -0.71
N PHE A 273 -22.95 -12.51 -0.94
CA PHE A 273 -22.71 -11.06 -1.07
C PHE A 273 -22.73 -10.56 -2.53
N GLY A 274 -22.95 -11.44 -3.50
CA GLY A 274 -23.22 -11.08 -4.89
C GLY A 274 -24.68 -10.66 -5.04
N ARG A 275 -24.93 -9.39 -5.38
CA ARG A 275 -26.30 -8.82 -5.42
C ARG A 275 -27.20 -9.44 -6.50
N GLY A 276 -26.63 -10.22 -7.42
CA GLY A 276 -27.35 -10.97 -8.47
C GLY A 276 -27.46 -12.48 -8.22
N ALA A 277 -26.99 -13.01 -7.08
CA ALA A 277 -26.95 -14.45 -6.82
C ALA A 277 -28.13 -14.96 -5.98
N ALA A 278 -29.32 -14.95 -6.58
CA ALA A 278 -30.26 -16.06 -6.63
C ALA A 278 -31.56 -15.58 -7.31
N PRO A 279 -32.00 -16.17 -8.43
CA PRO A 279 -33.42 -16.15 -8.73
C PRO A 279 -34.10 -16.94 -7.62
N SER A 280 -34.84 -16.26 -6.75
CA SER A 280 -35.93 -16.92 -6.04
C SER A 280 -36.76 -17.67 -7.11
N PRO A 281 -37.31 -18.87 -6.85
CA PRO A 281 -38.27 -19.49 -7.76
C PRO A 281 -39.52 -18.61 -8.03
N SER A 282 -39.65 -17.48 -7.34
CA SER A 282 -40.63 -16.43 -7.54
C SER A 282 -40.07 -15.12 -8.14
N SER A 283 -38.84 -15.05 -8.63
CA SER A 283 -38.25 -13.79 -9.08
C SER A 283 -38.91 -13.31 -10.38
N SER A 284 -39.75 -12.30 -10.22
CA SER A 284 -40.26 -11.44 -11.27
C SER A 284 -39.12 -10.89 -12.12
N ASP A 285 -39.48 -10.57 -13.37
CA ASP A 285 -38.66 -9.88 -14.36
C ASP A 285 -37.72 -8.84 -13.70
N PRO A 286 -36.39 -8.88 -13.92
CA PRO A 286 -35.47 -7.87 -13.40
C PRO A 286 -35.82 -6.44 -13.87
N ASP A 287 -36.60 -6.29 -14.94
CA ASP A 287 -37.16 -5.02 -15.43
C ASP A 287 -38.56 -4.69 -14.87
N ASP A 288 -39.05 -5.44 -13.89
CA ASP A 288 -40.35 -5.17 -13.24
C ASP A 288 -40.29 -3.85 -12.45
N PHE A 289 -40.94 -2.83 -13.01
CA PHE A 289 -41.11 -1.51 -12.41
C PHE A 289 -41.76 -1.55 -11.01
N PHE A 290 -42.46 -2.62 -10.67
CA PHE A 290 -43.12 -2.84 -9.38
C PHE A 290 -42.31 -3.72 -8.41
N ARG A 291 -41.08 -4.10 -8.76
CA ARG A 291 -40.21 -4.86 -7.86
C ARG A 291 -39.91 -4.04 -6.60
N ASP A 292 -40.24 -4.62 -5.45
CA ASP A 292 -40.00 -4.00 -4.14
C ASP A 292 -38.49 -4.04 -3.83
N ARG A 293 -37.83 -2.88 -3.93
CA ARG A 293 -36.38 -2.74 -3.67
C ARG A 293 -36.04 -2.73 -2.19
N VAL A 294 -37.04 -2.85 -1.32
CA VAL A 294 -36.88 -2.89 0.14
C VAL A 294 -36.12 -4.15 0.60
N ASP A 295 -36.09 -5.20 -0.24
CA ASP A 295 -35.35 -6.45 0.02
C ASP A 295 -33.98 -6.53 -0.66
N ASP A 296 -33.55 -5.51 -1.43
CA ASP A 296 -32.20 -5.51 -2.00
C ASP A 296 -31.19 -5.36 -0.85
N PRO A 297 -30.13 -6.21 -0.79
CA PRO A 297 -29.16 -6.13 0.29
C PRO A 297 -28.49 -4.75 0.30
N GLU A 298 -28.58 -4.05 1.43
CA GLU A 298 -27.98 -2.73 1.65
C GLU A 298 -26.46 -2.72 1.40
N HIS A 299 -25.81 -3.87 1.50
CA HIS A 299 -24.37 -4.07 1.46
C HIS A 299 -24.02 -5.32 0.63
N GLY A 300 -22.99 -5.26 -0.21
CA GLY A 300 -22.55 -6.37 -1.06
C GLY A 300 -21.04 -6.38 -1.30
N LEU A 301 -20.61 -7.05 -2.36
CA LEU A 301 -19.23 -7.01 -2.83
C LEU A 301 -18.99 -5.82 -3.76
N HIS A 302 -17.78 -5.28 -3.71
CA HIS A 302 -17.27 -4.29 -4.66
C HIS A 302 -15.92 -4.76 -5.22
N LEU A 303 -15.84 -5.08 -6.51
CA LEU A 303 -14.58 -5.40 -7.16
C LEU A 303 -13.78 -4.13 -7.41
N VAL A 304 -12.66 -3.97 -6.70
CA VAL A 304 -11.68 -2.91 -6.95
C VAL A 304 -10.51 -3.51 -7.70
N LEU A 305 -10.36 -3.16 -8.98
CA LEU A 305 -9.32 -3.72 -9.82
C LEU A 305 -8.23 -2.67 -10.11
N MET A 306 -7.06 -2.86 -9.52
CA MET A 306 -5.86 -2.08 -9.82
C MET A 306 -5.17 -2.64 -11.06
N ARG A 307 -5.08 -1.81 -12.10
CA ARG A 307 -4.61 -2.14 -13.44
C ARG A 307 -3.22 -1.55 -13.65
N ASP A 308 -2.28 -2.40 -14.02
CA ASP A 308 -0.99 -1.98 -14.55
C ASP A 308 -1.08 -1.71 -16.07
N VAL A 309 -0.13 -0.99 -16.63
CA VAL A 309 -0.03 -0.74 -18.08
C VAL A 309 0.66 -1.90 -18.82
N GLU A 310 1.59 -2.60 -18.14
CA GLU A 310 2.36 -3.73 -18.69
C GLU A 310 1.82 -5.08 -18.23
N GLU A 311 0.60 -5.40 -18.65
CA GLU A 311 -0.04 -6.66 -18.29
C GLU A 311 0.27 -7.75 -19.30
N HIS A 312 0.46 -8.98 -18.83
CA HIS A 312 0.43 -10.15 -19.70
C HIS A 312 -0.93 -10.19 -20.44
N PRO A 313 -1.00 -10.47 -21.76
CA PRO A 313 -2.24 -10.40 -22.53
C PRO A 313 -3.39 -11.25 -21.96
N GLN A 314 -3.07 -12.40 -21.37
CA GLN A 314 -4.06 -13.26 -20.73
C GLN A 314 -4.48 -12.78 -19.33
N VAL A 315 -3.68 -11.95 -18.67
CA VAL A 315 -4.10 -11.29 -17.43
C VAL A 315 -5.07 -10.17 -17.77
N ARG A 316 -4.75 -9.34 -18.79
CA ARG A 316 -5.67 -8.32 -19.30
C ARG A 316 -7.06 -8.88 -19.63
N LYS A 317 -7.12 -9.97 -20.41
CA LYS A 317 -8.37 -10.66 -20.73
C LYS A 317 -9.12 -11.17 -19.51
N ARG A 318 -8.42 -11.71 -18.51
CA ARG A 318 -9.04 -12.20 -17.27
C ARG A 318 -9.63 -11.05 -16.47
N CYS A 319 -8.91 -9.94 -16.37
CA CYS A 319 -9.39 -8.73 -15.73
C CYS A 319 -10.67 -8.21 -16.40
N ASP A 320 -10.65 -8.06 -17.73
CA ASP A 320 -11.82 -7.58 -18.48
C ASP A 320 -13.02 -8.53 -18.29
N ALA A 321 -12.80 -9.85 -18.46
CA ALA A 321 -13.86 -10.84 -18.22
C ALA A 321 -14.37 -10.87 -16.77
N SER A 322 -13.49 -10.64 -15.78
CA SER A 322 -13.90 -10.58 -14.37
C SER A 322 -14.77 -9.35 -14.08
N VAL A 323 -14.49 -8.22 -14.74
CA VAL A 323 -15.33 -7.02 -14.67
C VAL A 323 -16.71 -7.29 -15.25
N ASP A 324 -16.77 -7.94 -16.41
CA ASP A 324 -18.05 -8.29 -17.05
C ASP A 324 -18.85 -9.26 -16.17
N ILE A 325 -18.23 -10.32 -15.67
CA ILE A 325 -18.89 -11.28 -14.76
C ILE A 325 -19.36 -10.60 -13.47
N ALA A 326 -18.55 -9.72 -12.87
CA ALA A 326 -18.95 -8.98 -11.67
C ALA A 326 -20.21 -8.14 -11.94
N ARG A 327 -20.23 -7.39 -13.05
CA ARG A 327 -21.40 -6.59 -13.46
C ARG A 327 -22.63 -7.45 -13.72
N ASP A 328 -22.47 -8.57 -14.43
CA ASP A 328 -23.55 -9.52 -14.69
C ASP A 328 -24.11 -10.16 -13.40
N ARG A 329 -23.38 -10.08 -12.29
CA ARG A 329 -23.82 -10.55 -10.95
C ARG A 329 -24.15 -9.42 -9.99
N GLY A 330 -24.30 -8.19 -10.49
CA GLY A 330 -24.65 -7.03 -9.67
C GLY A 330 -23.57 -6.63 -8.66
N VAL A 331 -22.34 -7.09 -8.82
CA VAL A 331 -21.18 -6.68 -8.01
C VAL A 331 -20.70 -5.33 -8.55
N ALA A 332 -20.59 -4.33 -7.67
CA ALA A 332 -20.08 -3.01 -8.05
C ALA A 332 -18.61 -3.12 -8.49
N VAL A 333 -18.18 -2.28 -9.44
CA VAL A 333 -16.83 -2.33 -9.98
C VAL A 333 -16.20 -0.95 -10.04
N THR A 334 -15.01 -0.82 -9.45
CA THR A 334 -14.09 0.30 -9.66
C THR A 334 -12.79 -0.20 -10.26
N GLN A 335 -12.29 0.49 -11.28
CA GLN A 335 -10.97 0.23 -11.85
C GLN A 335 -10.05 1.42 -11.59
N ILE A 336 -8.83 1.14 -11.15
CA ILE A 336 -7.78 2.16 -10.93
C ILE A 336 -6.61 1.81 -11.84
N GLY A 337 -6.27 2.69 -12.78
CA GLY A 337 -5.12 2.51 -13.67
C GLY A 337 -3.84 3.11 -13.09
N ALA A 338 -2.71 2.43 -13.26
CA ALA A 338 -1.41 2.99 -12.98
C ALA A 338 -1.08 4.10 -14.00
N GLU A 339 -0.46 5.16 -13.52
CA GLU A 339 0.05 6.28 -14.33
C GLU A 339 1.58 6.33 -14.23
N GLY A 340 2.24 6.65 -15.33
CA GLY A 340 3.70 6.67 -15.44
C GLY A 340 4.27 5.60 -16.38
N GLU A 341 5.53 5.77 -16.76
CA GLU A 341 6.25 4.86 -17.65
C GLU A 341 7.10 3.88 -16.84
N HIS A 342 7.76 4.37 -15.78
CA HIS A 342 8.66 3.56 -14.97
C HIS A 342 7.88 2.76 -13.89
N PRO A 343 8.27 1.52 -13.53
CA PRO A 343 7.65 0.75 -12.45
C PRO A 343 7.47 1.53 -11.13
N LEU A 344 8.45 2.36 -10.76
CA LEU A 344 8.37 3.20 -9.56
C LEU A 344 7.24 4.24 -9.64
N GLU A 345 7.03 4.86 -10.80
CA GLU A 345 5.97 5.86 -11.01
C GLU A 345 4.60 5.19 -10.95
N ARG A 346 4.46 4.06 -11.67
CA ARG A 346 3.23 3.27 -11.75
C ARG A 346 2.74 2.80 -10.38
N ILE A 347 3.65 2.26 -9.56
CA ILE A 347 3.27 1.82 -8.22
C ILE A 347 2.98 3.01 -7.31
N ALA A 348 3.69 4.12 -7.50
CA ALA A 348 3.51 5.32 -6.70
C ALA A 348 2.13 5.94 -6.89
N THR A 349 1.65 6.02 -8.13
CA THR A 349 0.34 6.61 -8.45
C THR A 349 -0.82 5.75 -7.94
N LEU A 350 -0.73 4.42 -8.10
CA LEU A 350 -1.71 3.48 -7.53
C LEU A 350 -1.80 3.61 -5.99
N ILE A 351 -0.64 3.60 -5.32
CA ILE A 351 -0.57 3.70 -3.86
C ILE A 351 -1.08 5.05 -3.37
N ALA A 352 -0.68 6.16 -4.00
CA ALA A 352 -1.08 7.48 -3.56
C ALA A 352 -2.60 7.68 -3.63
N LEU A 353 -3.24 7.27 -4.73
CA LEU A 353 -4.69 7.32 -4.85
C LEU A 353 -5.37 6.44 -3.81
N ALA A 354 -4.88 5.21 -3.62
CA ALA A 354 -5.40 4.29 -2.60
C ALA A 354 -5.32 4.89 -1.18
N ASP A 355 -4.19 5.49 -0.81
CA ASP A 355 -4.00 6.12 0.50
C ASP A 355 -5.06 7.22 0.73
N TYR A 356 -5.28 8.11 -0.25
CA TYR A 356 -6.34 9.14 -0.17
C TYR A 356 -7.74 8.54 -0.04
N VAL A 357 -8.07 7.51 -0.82
CA VAL A 357 -9.38 6.84 -0.79
C VAL A 357 -9.70 6.35 0.63
N THR A 358 -8.73 5.73 1.31
CA THR A 358 -8.96 5.20 2.66
C THR A 358 -9.18 6.28 3.71
N VAL A 359 -8.52 7.43 3.59
CA VAL A 359 -8.69 8.56 4.51
C VAL A 359 -10.04 9.24 4.27
N TYR A 360 -10.44 9.45 3.02
CA TYR A 360 -11.77 9.98 2.70
C TYR A 360 -12.90 9.02 3.10
N LEU A 361 -12.70 7.71 2.96
CA LEU A 361 -13.67 6.73 3.45
C LEU A 361 -13.84 6.84 4.96
N ALA A 362 -12.73 6.95 5.72
CA ALA A 362 -12.79 7.16 7.17
C ALA A 362 -13.59 8.42 7.53
N ILE A 363 -13.30 9.54 6.88
CA ILE A 363 -14.00 10.82 7.09
C ILE A 363 -15.51 10.69 6.78
N ALA A 364 -15.87 10.08 5.65
CA ALA A 364 -17.27 9.88 5.26
C ALA A 364 -18.02 9.01 6.28
N LEU A 365 -17.36 8.00 6.85
CA LEU A 365 -17.90 7.15 7.92
C LEU A 365 -17.86 7.79 9.31
N GLY A 366 -17.22 8.96 9.46
CA GLY A 366 -17.06 9.63 10.76
C GLY A 366 -16.09 8.92 11.69
N VAL A 367 -15.15 8.19 11.11
CA VAL A 367 -14.05 7.51 11.78
C VAL A 367 -12.82 8.40 11.73
N ASP A 368 -12.19 8.66 12.87
CA ASP A 368 -10.89 9.33 12.91
C ASP A 368 -9.84 8.43 12.24
N PRO A 369 -9.20 8.88 11.13
CA PRO A 369 -8.25 8.08 10.37
C PRO A 369 -6.93 7.85 11.10
N THR A 370 -6.65 8.55 12.20
CA THR A 370 -5.33 8.61 12.85
C THR A 370 -5.08 7.51 13.89
N PRO A 371 -5.92 7.32 14.92
CA PRO A 371 -5.63 6.43 16.03
C PRO A 371 -5.77 4.94 15.64
N VAL A 372 -4.94 4.10 16.25
CA VAL A 372 -4.94 2.64 16.07
C VAL A 372 -5.14 1.92 17.42
N PRO A 373 -6.29 2.14 18.11
CA PRO A 373 -6.48 1.70 19.49
C PRO A 373 -6.39 0.18 19.64
N ALA A 374 -6.92 -0.60 18.69
CA ALA A 374 -6.82 -2.06 18.71
C ALA A 374 -5.37 -2.56 18.66
N ILE A 375 -4.50 -1.92 17.87
CA ILE A 375 -3.08 -2.25 17.81
C ILE A 375 -2.39 -1.87 19.14
N GLN A 376 -2.70 -0.70 19.70
CA GLN A 376 -2.15 -0.25 20.97
C GLN A 376 -2.54 -1.17 22.12
N GLU A 377 -3.81 -1.59 22.17
CA GLU A 377 -4.32 -2.54 23.15
C GLU A 377 -3.64 -3.91 22.99
N LEU A 378 -3.52 -4.42 21.76
CA LEU A 378 -2.82 -5.68 21.51
C LEU A 378 -1.38 -5.63 22.04
N LYS A 379 -0.64 -4.54 21.74
CA LYS A 379 0.73 -4.34 22.23
C LYS A 379 0.79 -4.29 23.76
N ALA A 380 -0.16 -3.62 24.40
CA ALA A 380 -0.21 -3.55 25.87
C ALA A 380 -0.52 -4.90 26.53
N ARG A 381 -1.25 -5.80 25.85
CA ARG A 381 -1.57 -7.14 26.37
C ARG A 381 -0.41 -8.14 26.27
N ILE A 382 0.61 -7.86 25.45
CA ILE A 382 1.76 -8.76 25.22
C ILE A 382 3.10 -8.21 25.73
N ALA A 383 3.14 -6.94 26.14
CA ALA A 383 4.29 -6.30 26.80
C ALA A 383 4.40 -6.77 28.26
#